data_AF-A0A258SY11-F1
#
_entry.id   AF-A0A258SY11-F1
#
_cell.length_a   1.000
_cell.length_b   1.000
_cell.length_c   1.000
_cell.angle_alpha   90.00
_cell.angle_beta   90.00
_cell.angle_gamma   90.00
#
_symmetry.space_group_name_H-M   'P 1'
#
loop_
_entity.id
_entity.type
_entity.pdbx_description
1 polymer ?
#
loop_
_entity_poly.entity_id
_entity_poly.type
_entity_poly.pdbx_seq_one_letter_code
_entity_poly.pdbx_strand_id
1 'polypeptide(L)'
;FFLYTLLGSLLMLVAFIYMYHQTGSFAITDYYQMPMTLNVQILVFLAFFAAFAVKIPMWPVHTWLPDAHVEAPTGGSVVLAAIALKLGGYSFLRFAMPIAPDAAHYLSGLMIALSLIAIVYIALVALVQKDMKKLIAYSSISHMGFVTLGFFIFNNLGLEGAIVQMISHGFISAAMFLCVGVLYDRVHSRQIEAYGGVANTMPMFAAFVVLFAMANSGLPGTSGFVGEFMVILGAIQVNFWYAFLASFTLIFGAAYTLWMVKRVFYGEVANENVAALKDLNKREFLILAILAILVLAVGIYPEPLTNVTNATVNQLLTHLSHSKLPAGF
;
A
#
# COMPACT_ATOMS: atom_id res chain seq x y z
N PHE A 1 -1.90 -17.96 -0.42
CA PHE A 1 -2.97 -16.94 -0.47
C PHE A 1 -4.22 -17.36 0.30
N PHE A 2 -5.00 -18.34 -0.18
CA PHE A 2 -6.32 -18.65 0.40
C PHE A 2 -6.31 -18.94 1.92
N LEU A 3 -5.40 -19.80 2.38
CA LEU A 3 -5.30 -20.14 3.81
C LEU A 3 -4.96 -18.92 4.69
N TYR A 4 -4.03 -18.06 4.23
CA TYR A 4 -3.69 -16.80 4.91
C TYR A 4 -4.94 -15.93 5.08
N THR A 5 -5.70 -15.74 4.00
CA THR A 5 -6.88 -14.87 4.01
C THR A 5 -8.05 -15.47 4.79
N LEU A 6 -8.25 -16.79 4.72
CA LEU A 6 -9.37 -17.46 5.37
C LEU A 6 -9.20 -17.47 6.89
N LEU A 7 -8.03 -17.84 7.39
CA LEU A 7 -7.79 -17.99 8.83
C LEU A 7 -7.98 -16.65 9.56
N GLY A 8 -7.43 -15.56 9.03
CA GLY A 8 -7.67 -14.22 9.58
C GLY A 8 -9.16 -13.83 9.53
N SER A 9 -9.83 -14.12 8.41
CA SER A 9 -11.26 -13.79 8.24
C SER A 9 -12.18 -14.56 9.19
N LEU A 10 -11.82 -15.80 9.57
CA LEU A 10 -12.57 -16.58 10.56
C LEU A 10 -12.48 -15.97 11.96
N LEU A 11 -11.30 -15.47 12.36
CA LEU A 11 -11.17 -14.74 13.64
C LEU A 11 -12.00 -13.45 13.65
N MET A 12 -11.98 -12.71 12.54
CA MET A 12 -12.85 -11.54 12.37
C MET A 12 -14.34 -11.90 12.48
N LEU A 13 -14.77 -13.04 11.90
CA LEU A 13 -16.14 -13.51 12.02
C LEU A 13 -16.52 -13.80 13.47
N VAL A 14 -15.63 -14.41 14.25
CA VAL A 14 -15.84 -14.65 15.69
C VAL A 14 -16.06 -13.32 16.44
N ALA A 15 -15.29 -12.28 16.12
CA ALA A 15 -15.50 -10.95 16.72
C ALA A 15 -16.87 -10.36 16.36
N PHE A 16 -17.33 -10.51 15.12
CA PHE A 16 -18.67 -10.07 14.72
C PHE A 16 -19.78 -10.83 15.45
N ILE A 17 -19.65 -12.15 15.60
CA ILE A 17 -20.62 -12.96 16.34
C ILE A 17 -20.65 -12.54 17.82
N TYR A 18 -19.47 -12.33 18.42
CA TYR A 18 -19.39 -11.83 19.80
C TYR A 18 -20.13 -10.49 19.96
N MET A 19 -19.84 -9.51 19.10
CA MET A 19 -20.49 -8.20 19.20
C MET A 19 -22.00 -8.28 18.94
N TYR A 20 -22.46 -9.12 18.01
CA TYR A 20 -23.88 -9.38 17.80
C TYR A 20 -24.58 -9.89 19.07
N HIS A 21 -23.95 -10.79 19.84
CA HIS A 21 -24.51 -11.25 21.11
C HIS A 21 -24.61 -10.15 22.17
N GLN A 22 -23.82 -9.07 22.05
CA GLN A 22 -23.83 -7.95 22.99
C GLN A 22 -24.81 -6.84 22.57
N THR A 23 -24.97 -6.60 21.27
CA THR A 23 -25.82 -5.52 20.74
C THR A 23 -27.18 -6.00 20.24
N GLY A 24 -27.33 -7.29 19.91
CA GLY A 24 -28.49 -7.84 19.22
C GLY A 24 -28.59 -7.47 17.73
N SER A 25 -27.54 -6.88 17.15
CA SER A 25 -27.57 -6.28 15.81
C SER A 25 -26.23 -6.39 15.08
N PHE A 26 -26.27 -6.52 13.75
CA PHE A 26 -25.10 -6.46 12.87
C PHE A 26 -24.82 -5.05 12.31
N ALA A 27 -25.57 -4.03 12.73
CA ALA A 27 -25.32 -2.66 12.28
C ALA A 27 -24.02 -2.13 12.88
N ILE A 28 -23.15 -1.59 12.01
CA ILE A 28 -21.83 -1.08 12.42
C ILE A 28 -21.92 0.07 13.42
N THR A 29 -23.00 0.88 13.33
CA THR A 29 -23.27 1.99 14.24
C THR A 29 -23.45 1.51 15.68
N ASP A 30 -24.05 0.33 15.86
CA ASP A 30 -24.31 -0.24 17.18
C ASP A 30 -22.98 -0.71 17.79
N TYR A 31 -22.08 -1.25 16.97
CA TYR A 31 -20.72 -1.59 17.39
C TYR A 31 -19.88 -0.38 17.77
N TYR A 32 -20.08 0.77 17.12
CA TYR A 32 -19.38 2.00 17.50
C TYR A 32 -19.80 2.51 18.87
N GLN A 33 -21.06 2.32 19.26
CA GLN A 33 -21.62 2.81 20.52
C GLN A 33 -21.51 1.81 21.68
N MET A 34 -21.33 0.52 21.39
CA MET A 34 -21.26 -0.54 22.40
C MET A 34 -20.08 -0.35 23.37
N PRO A 35 -20.31 -0.13 24.69
CA PRO A 35 -19.23 -0.01 25.66
C PRO A 35 -18.46 -1.33 25.80
N MET A 36 -17.13 -1.24 25.91
CA MET A 36 -16.24 -2.40 25.99
C MET A 36 -15.07 -2.12 26.92
N THR A 37 -14.76 -3.06 27.81
CA THR A 37 -13.53 -3.01 28.61
C THR A 37 -12.30 -3.12 27.71
N LEU A 38 -11.15 -2.62 28.17
CA LEU A 38 -9.92 -2.60 27.38
C LEU A 38 -9.52 -4.00 26.90
N ASN A 39 -9.62 -5.02 27.75
CA ASN A 39 -9.27 -6.40 27.39
C ASN A 39 -10.14 -6.94 26.26
N VAL A 40 -11.45 -6.64 26.28
CA VAL A 40 -12.37 -7.02 25.21
C VAL A 40 -12.02 -6.28 23.92
N GLN A 41 -11.76 -4.97 24.01
CA GLN A 41 -11.34 -4.19 22.84
C GLN A 41 -10.04 -4.72 22.23
N ILE A 42 -9.06 -5.12 23.04
CA ILE A 42 -7.80 -5.72 22.58
C ILE A 42 -8.08 -7.01 21.81
N LEU A 43 -8.91 -7.91 22.35
CA LEU A 43 -9.24 -9.17 21.66
C LEU A 43 -9.99 -8.93 20.34
N VAL A 44 -10.96 -8.02 20.35
CA VAL A 44 -11.71 -7.63 19.14
C VAL A 44 -10.78 -7.00 18.10
N PHE A 45 -9.90 -6.09 18.54
CA PHE A 45 -8.91 -5.45 17.67
C PHE A 45 -7.95 -6.48 17.08
N LEU A 46 -7.42 -7.42 17.89
CA LEU A 46 -6.51 -8.47 17.41
C LEU A 46 -7.19 -9.43 16.42
N ALA A 47 -8.48 -9.73 16.62
CA ALA A 47 -9.26 -10.54 15.68
C ALA A 47 -9.44 -9.83 14.32
N PHE A 48 -9.73 -8.53 14.33
CA PHE A 48 -9.76 -7.70 13.12
C PHE A 48 -8.38 -7.57 12.47
N PHE A 49 -7.37 -7.28 13.28
CA PHE A 49 -5.98 -7.18 12.87
C PHE A 49 -5.52 -8.44 12.14
N ALA A 50 -5.84 -9.64 12.64
CA ALA A 50 -5.46 -10.89 11.98
C ALA A 50 -5.98 -11.00 10.53
N ALA A 51 -7.19 -10.49 10.25
CA ALA A 51 -7.73 -10.45 8.88
C ALA A 51 -7.10 -9.32 8.05
N PHE A 52 -6.97 -8.13 8.64
CA PHE A 52 -6.59 -6.93 7.91
C PHE A 52 -5.08 -6.87 7.65
N ALA A 53 -4.26 -7.31 8.60
CA ALA A 53 -2.81 -7.41 8.48
C ALA A 53 -2.41 -8.34 7.33
N VAL A 54 -3.15 -9.43 7.11
CA VAL A 54 -2.94 -10.30 5.94
C VAL A 54 -3.26 -9.54 4.65
N LYS A 55 -4.37 -8.78 4.60
CA LYS A 55 -4.81 -8.07 3.38
C LYS A 55 -3.97 -6.83 3.03
N ILE A 56 -3.49 -6.05 4.01
CA ILE A 56 -2.60 -4.89 3.82
C ILE A 56 -1.09 -5.29 3.83
N PRO A 57 -0.81 -6.54 3.46
CA PRO A 57 0.32 -7.37 3.89
C PRO A 57 1.31 -6.73 4.87
N MET A 58 0.96 -6.67 6.15
CA MET A 58 1.89 -6.23 7.19
C MET A 58 2.99 -7.27 7.42
N TRP A 59 4.16 -6.81 7.87
CA TRP A 59 5.14 -7.72 8.45
C TRP A 59 4.57 -8.32 9.76
N PRO A 60 4.69 -9.64 10.02
CA PRO A 60 5.39 -10.67 9.22
C PRO A 60 4.53 -11.42 8.19
N VAL A 61 3.22 -11.14 8.08
CA VAL A 61 2.25 -11.88 7.25
C VAL A 61 2.11 -11.37 5.80
N HIS A 62 3.24 -11.13 5.13
CA HIS A 62 3.30 -10.48 3.81
C HIS A 62 3.78 -11.41 2.67
N THR A 63 4.40 -12.53 3.00
CA THR A 63 5.08 -13.44 2.04
C THR A 63 4.15 -14.02 0.97
N TRP A 64 2.85 -14.08 1.25
CA TRP A 64 1.86 -14.53 0.28
C TRP A 64 1.74 -13.60 -0.93
N LEU A 65 2.02 -12.29 -0.78
CA LEU A 65 1.75 -11.29 -1.81
C LEU A 65 2.69 -11.45 -3.03
N PRO A 66 4.03 -11.52 -2.87
CA PRO A 66 4.94 -11.76 -4.00
C PRO A 66 4.60 -13.03 -4.77
N ASP A 67 4.34 -14.13 -4.06
CA ASP A 67 4.00 -15.42 -4.69
C ASP A 67 2.68 -15.35 -5.45
N ALA A 68 1.66 -14.67 -4.88
CA ALA A 68 0.38 -14.47 -5.56
C ALA A 68 0.52 -13.64 -6.85
N HIS A 69 1.35 -12.59 -6.85
CA HIS A 69 1.57 -11.77 -8.06
C HIS A 69 2.30 -12.52 -9.16
N VAL A 70 3.28 -13.35 -8.79
CA VAL A 70 4.05 -14.15 -9.76
C VAL A 70 3.11 -15.08 -10.50
N GLU A 71 2.24 -15.80 -9.80
CA GLU A 71 1.31 -16.75 -10.40
C GLU A 71 0.09 -16.09 -11.05
N ALA A 72 -0.28 -14.87 -10.65
CA ALA A 72 -1.44 -14.19 -11.19
C ALA A 72 -1.23 -13.71 -12.65
N PRO A 73 -2.28 -13.78 -13.49
CA PRO A 73 -2.27 -13.09 -14.78
C PRO A 73 -2.14 -11.58 -14.58
N THR A 74 -1.73 -10.85 -15.62
CA THR A 74 -1.50 -9.39 -15.55
C THR A 74 -2.69 -8.64 -14.96
N GLY A 75 -3.90 -8.88 -15.48
CA GLY A 75 -5.12 -8.26 -14.95
C GLY A 75 -5.40 -8.62 -13.48
N GLY A 76 -5.12 -9.86 -13.08
CA GLY A 76 -5.23 -10.30 -11.69
C GLY A 76 -4.24 -9.57 -10.77
N SER A 77 -3.00 -9.40 -11.21
CA SER A 77 -1.99 -8.62 -10.48
C SER A 77 -2.39 -7.16 -10.33
N VAL A 78 -2.96 -6.56 -11.38
CA VAL A 78 -3.45 -5.17 -11.33
C VAL A 78 -4.57 -5.01 -10.31
N VAL A 79 -5.60 -5.86 -10.33
CA VAL A 79 -6.71 -5.79 -9.37
C VAL A 79 -6.22 -6.07 -7.94
N LEU A 80 -5.36 -7.08 -7.78
CA LEU A 80 -4.80 -7.42 -6.48
C LEU A 80 -4.04 -6.23 -5.90
N ALA A 81 -3.10 -5.67 -6.66
CA ALA A 81 -2.29 -4.53 -6.23
C ALA A 81 -3.16 -3.28 -6.00
N ALA A 82 -3.98 -2.91 -6.98
CA ALA A 82 -4.69 -1.64 -7.01
C ALA A 82 -5.85 -1.55 -6.01
N ILE A 83 -6.51 -2.67 -5.70
CA ILE A 83 -7.75 -2.68 -4.90
C ILE A 83 -7.61 -3.54 -3.66
N ALA A 84 -7.16 -4.79 -3.78
CA ALA A 84 -7.26 -5.74 -2.67
C ALA A 84 -6.48 -5.29 -1.41
N LEU A 85 -5.29 -4.69 -1.59
CA LEU A 85 -4.51 -4.15 -0.47
C LEU A 85 -5.20 -2.95 0.19
N LYS A 86 -5.89 -2.13 -0.60
CA LYS A 86 -6.58 -0.92 -0.14
C LYS A 86 -7.80 -1.27 0.70
N LEU A 87 -8.48 -2.37 0.37
CA LEU A 87 -9.55 -2.91 1.23
C LEU A 87 -9.01 -3.28 2.62
N GLY A 88 -7.76 -3.74 2.75
CA GLY A 88 -7.13 -3.96 4.05
C GLY A 88 -6.98 -2.67 4.86
N GLY A 89 -6.50 -1.60 4.25
CA GLY A 89 -6.36 -0.29 4.90
C GLY A 89 -7.71 0.35 5.25
N TYR A 90 -8.65 0.33 4.30
CA TYR A 90 -10.03 0.76 4.53
C TYR A 90 -10.68 -0.01 5.69
N SER A 91 -10.40 -1.30 5.82
CA SER A 91 -10.93 -2.11 6.91
C SER A 91 -10.43 -1.68 8.29
N PHE A 92 -9.18 -1.20 8.41
CA PHE A 92 -8.71 -0.58 9.67
C PHE A 92 -9.50 0.68 9.99
N LEU A 93 -9.62 1.60 9.02
CA LEU A 93 -10.31 2.88 9.18
C LEU A 93 -11.80 2.73 9.48
N ARG A 94 -12.45 1.69 8.92
CA ARG A 94 -13.89 1.49 9.05
C ARG A 94 -14.27 0.56 10.20
N PHE A 95 -13.48 -0.46 10.51
CA PHE A 95 -13.85 -1.47 11.50
C PHE A 95 -12.93 -1.43 12.71
N ALA A 96 -11.64 -1.76 12.55
CA ALA A 96 -10.79 -2.00 13.72
C ALA A 96 -10.67 -0.78 14.64
N MET A 97 -10.33 0.39 14.09
CA MET A 97 -10.08 1.58 14.89
C MET A 97 -11.37 2.16 15.49
N PRO A 98 -12.48 2.35 14.74
CA PRO A 98 -13.69 2.95 15.32
C PRO A 98 -14.46 2.02 16.26
N ILE A 99 -14.38 0.70 16.07
CA ILE A 99 -15.04 -0.28 16.96
C ILE A 99 -14.28 -0.39 18.28
N ALA A 100 -12.94 -0.42 18.23
CA ALA A 100 -12.07 -0.61 19.37
C ALA A 100 -11.01 0.52 19.50
N PRO A 101 -11.42 1.78 19.73
CA PRO A 101 -10.54 2.94 19.74
C PRO A 101 -9.49 2.88 20.87
N ASP A 102 -9.88 2.46 22.08
CA ASP A 102 -8.95 2.39 23.21
C ASP A 102 -7.85 1.33 22.97
N ALA A 103 -8.22 0.19 22.37
CA ALA A 103 -7.24 -0.82 21.98
C ALA A 103 -6.35 -0.35 20.81
N ALA A 104 -6.89 0.41 19.86
CA ALA A 104 -6.10 0.99 18.77
C ALA A 104 -5.01 1.94 19.30
N HIS A 105 -5.35 2.79 20.28
CA HIS A 105 -4.38 3.64 20.97
C HIS A 105 -3.38 2.82 21.80
N TYR A 106 -3.86 1.85 22.57
CA TYR A 106 -3.01 0.99 23.41
C TYR A 106 -1.99 0.18 22.58
N LEU A 107 -2.40 -0.35 21.43
CA LEU A 107 -1.56 -1.15 20.53
C LEU A 107 -0.83 -0.31 19.48
N SER A 108 -0.93 1.02 19.52
CA SER A 108 -0.32 1.93 18.54
C SER A 108 1.18 1.70 18.36
N GLY A 109 1.93 1.56 19.46
CA GLY A 109 3.37 1.31 19.43
C GLY A 109 3.74 0.01 18.71
N LEU A 110 2.93 -1.06 18.89
CA LEU A 110 3.10 -2.31 18.15
C LEU A 110 2.86 -2.08 16.65
N MET A 111 1.77 -1.42 16.30
CA MET A 111 1.41 -1.17 14.90
C MET A 111 2.47 -0.33 14.19
N ILE A 112 2.94 0.75 14.83
CA ILE A 112 4.03 1.61 14.34
C ILE A 112 5.30 0.77 14.14
N ALA A 113 5.68 -0.08 15.10
CA ALA A 113 6.86 -0.93 14.97
C ALA A 113 6.75 -1.87 13.76
N LEU A 114 5.62 -2.55 13.57
CA LEU A 114 5.37 -3.42 12.42
C LEU A 114 5.43 -2.64 11.09
N SER A 115 4.88 -1.43 11.06
CA SER A 115 4.91 -0.55 9.89
C SER A 115 6.34 -0.12 9.54
N LEU A 116 7.13 0.30 10.52
CA LEU A 116 8.52 0.72 10.31
C LEU A 116 9.42 -0.46 9.88
N ILE A 117 9.19 -1.66 10.44
CA ILE A 117 9.86 -2.88 9.96
C ILE A 117 9.48 -3.13 8.50
N ALA A 118 8.19 -3.03 8.12
CA ALA A 118 7.78 -3.20 6.74
C ALA A 118 8.47 -2.17 5.80
N ILE A 119 8.48 -0.90 6.17
CA ILE A 119 9.13 0.20 5.43
C ILE A 119 10.62 -0.09 5.16
N VAL A 120 11.37 -0.52 6.18
CA VAL A 120 12.83 -0.67 6.07
C VAL A 120 13.23 -2.07 5.58
N TYR A 121 12.82 -3.11 6.30
CA TYR A 121 13.25 -4.48 6.02
C TYR A 121 12.72 -4.96 4.67
N ILE A 122 11.47 -4.70 4.34
CA ILE A 122 10.90 -5.18 3.07
C ILE A 122 11.47 -4.42 1.88
N ALA A 123 11.81 -3.14 2.03
CA ALA A 123 12.52 -2.39 0.99
C ALA A 123 13.90 -3.01 0.69
N LEU A 124 14.63 -3.47 1.72
CA LEU A 124 15.88 -4.20 1.53
C LEU A 124 15.66 -5.56 0.84
N VAL A 125 14.59 -6.27 1.20
CA VAL A 125 14.20 -7.53 0.52
C VAL A 125 13.87 -7.27 -0.96
N ALA A 126 13.19 -6.16 -1.28
CA ALA A 126 12.86 -5.77 -2.65
C ALA A 126 14.12 -5.55 -3.51
N LEU A 127 15.16 -4.94 -2.94
CA LEU A 127 16.42 -4.63 -3.63
C LEU A 127 17.15 -5.86 -4.17
N VAL A 128 17.02 -7.00 -3.49
CA VAL A 128 17.70 -8.25 -3.87
C VAL A 128 16.87 -9.15 -4.78
N GLN A 129 15.65 -8.73 -5.17
CA GLN A 129 14.79 -9.51 -6.04
C GLN A 129 15.30 -9.49 -7.49
N LYS A 130 15.35 -10.67 -8.10
CA LYS A 130 15.71 -10.85 -9.52
C LYS A 130 14.50 -10.86 -10.46
N ASP A 131 13.31 -11.12 -9.91
CA ASP A 131 12.04 -11.15 -10.64
C ASP A 131 11.34 -9.79 -10.51
N MET A 132 10.94 -9.20 -11.65
CA MET A 132 10.30 -7.88 -11.69
C MET A 132 8.97 -7.84 -10.94
N LYS A 133 8.13 -8.88 -11.05
CA LYS A 133 6.84 -8.94 -10.34
C LYS A 133 7.06 -9.04 -8.83
N LYS A 134 8.04 -9.85 -8.39
CA LYS A 134 8.39 -9.93 -6.96
C LYS A 134 8.90 -8.61 -6.44
N LEU A 135 9.78 -7.93 -7.18
CA LEU A 135 10.30 -6.62 -6.80
C LEU A 135 9.16 -5.61 -6.60
N ILE A 136 8.24 -5.51 -7.56
CA ILE A 136 7.08 -4.60 -7.48
C ILE A 136 6.16 -5.00 -6.32
N ALA A 137 5.90 -6.29 -6.10
CA ALA A 137 5.09 -6.76 -4.99
C ALA A 137 5.72 -6.40 -3.62
N TYR A 138 7.03 -6.59 -3.45
CA TYR A 138 7.71 -6.18 -2.22
C TYR A 138 7.75 -4.66 -2.04
N SER A 139 7.93 -3.90 -3.12
CA SER A 139 7.78 -2.44 -3.06
C SER A 139 6.40 -2.04 -2.54
N SER A 140 5.34 -2.72 -3.00
CA SER A 140 3.96 -2.47 -2.56
C SER A 140 3.79 -2.68 -1.06
N ILE A 141 4.43 -3.71 -0.50
CA ILE A 141 4.41 -3.99 0.95
C ILE A 141 5.08 -2.84 1.72
N SER A 142 6.24 -2.36 1.26
CA SER A 142 6.92 -1.21 1.85
C SER A 142 6.03 0.04 1.86
N HIS A 143 5.40 0.35 0.72
CA HIS A 143 4.49 1.50 0.58
C HIS A 143 3.22 1.37 1.45
N MET A 144 2.67 0.17 1.63
CA MET A 144 1.53 -0.04 2.55
C MET A 144 1.94 0.00 4.04
N GLY A 145 3.24 -0.15 4.33
CA GLY A 145 3.81 0.19 5.64
C GLY A 145 3.54 1.66 6.02
N PHE A 146 3.63 2.60 5.08
CA PHE A 146 3.28 4.01 5.32
C PHE A 146 1.81 4.22 5.65
N VAL A 147 0.93 3.49 4.97
CA VAL A 147 -0.50 3.59 5.21
C VAL A 147 -0.83 3.21 6.64
N THR A 148 -0.30 2.09 7.11
CA THR A 148 -0.48 1.65 8.49
C THR A 148 0.21 2.58 9.50
N LEU A 149 1.42 3.08 9.20
CA LEU A 149 2.08 4.08 10.03
C LEU A 149 1.21 5.34 10.20
N GLY A 150 0.71 5.89 9.09
CA GLY A 150 -0.11 7.10 9.08
C GLY A 150 -1.42 6.96 9.84
N PHE A 151 -2.01 5.77 9.86
CA PHE A 151 -3.19 5.50 10.70
C PHE A 151 -2.87 5.55 12.19
N PHE A 152 -1.80 4.88 12.63
CA PHE A 152 -1.52 4.67 14.05
C PHE A 152 -0.69 5.77 14.72
N ILE A 153 -0.37 6.86 14.00
CA ILE A 153 0.16 8.09 14.60
C ILE A 153 -0.94 9.09 15.02
N PHE A 154 -2.21 8.79 14.72
CA PHE A 154 -3.42 9.50 15.21
C PHE A 154 -3.39 11.03 15.05
N ASN A 155 -2.87 11.53 13.92
CA ASN A 155 -2.97 12.94 13.58
C ASN A 155 -3.54 13.12 12.17
N ASN A 156 -4.06 14.33 11.89
CA ASN A 156 -4.75 14.62 10.65
C ASN A 156 -3.85 14.38 9.42
N LEU A 157 -2.64 14.93 9.46
CA LEU A 157 -1.69 14.84 8.36
C LEU A 157 -1.28 13.40 8.04
N GLY A 158 -1.09 12.57 9.07
CA GLY A 158 -0.77 11.15 8.94
C GLY A 158 -1.89 10.33 8.32
N LEU A 159 -3.13 10.52 8.81
CA LEU A 159 -4.28 9.78 8.30
C LEU A 159 -4.62 10.18 6.86
N GLU A 160 -4.61 11.49 6.58
CA GLU A 160 -4.84 12.03 5.25
C GLU A 160 -3.77 11.56 4.26
N GLY A 161 -2.49 11.65 4.66
CA GLY A 161 -1.36 11.13 3.89
C GLY A 161 -1.48 9.64 3.60
N ALA A 162 -1.92 8.84 4.57
CA ALA A 162 -2.15 7.41 4.38
C ALA A 162 -3.26 7.12 3.37
N ILE A 163 -4.34 7.90 3.34
CA ILE A 163 -5.42 7.76 2.35
C ILE A 163 -4.93 8.16 0.96
N VAL A 164 -4.23 9.30 0.84
CA VAL A 164 -3.61 9.73 -0.42
C VAL A 164 -2.64 8.67 -0.92
N GLN A 165 -1.83 8.09 -0.02
CA GLN A 165 -0.88 7.03 -0.36
C GLN A 165 -1.56 5.76 -0.85
N MET A 166 -2.67 5.35 -0.23
CA MET A 166 -3.45 4.20 -0.71
C MET A 166 -3.93 4.41 -2.16
N ILE A 167 -4.42 5.61 -2.47
CA ILE A 167 -4.95 5.94 -3.80
C ILE A 167 -3.81 6.06 -4.81
N SER A 168 -2.77 6.82 -4.47
CA SER A 168 -1.56 6.97 -5.29
C SER A 168 -0.93 5.62 -5.64
N HIS A 169 -0.64 4.80 -4.62
CA HIS A 169 -0.11 3.47 -4.80
C HIS A 169 -1.05 2.60 -5.64
N GLY A 170 -2.36 2.80 -5.56
CA GLY A 170 -3.36 2.21 -6.46
C GLY A 170 -3.04 2.43 -7.94
N PHE A 171 -2.82 3.69 -8.32
CA PHE A 171 -2.49 4.05 -9.70
C PHE A 171 -1.09 3.59 -10.12
N ILE A 172 -0.09 3.81 -9.26
CA ILE A 172 1.31 3.48 -9.55
C ILE A 172 1.51 1.97 -9.70
N SER A 173 1.04 1.18 -8.72
CA SER A 173 1.21 -0.28 -8.77
C SER A 173 0.44 -0.91 -9.95
N ALA A 174 -0.76 -0.41 -10.26
CA ALA A 174 -1.50 -0.83 -11.45
C ALA A 174 -0.68 -0.59 -12.72
N ALA A 175 -0.10 0.60 -12.87
CA ALA A 175 0.71 0.94 -14.02
C ALA A 175 1.97 0.07 -14.12
N MET A 176 2.71 -0.10 -13.02
CA MET A 176 3.92 -0.92 -13.01
C MET A 176 3.63 -2.40 -13.33
N PHE A 177 2.56 -2.98 -12.80
CA PHE A 177 2.17 -4.36 -13.13
C PHE A 177 1.68 -4.50 -14.58
N LEU A 178 1.00 -3.50 -15.14
CA LEU A 178 0.67 -3.46 -16.56
C LEU A 178 1.93 -3.41 -17.42
N CYS A 179 2.91 -2.57 -17.06
CA CYS A 179 4.19 -2.49 -17.77
C CYS A 179 4.95 -3.82 -17.75
N VAL A 180 5.03 -4.50 -16.60
CA VAL A 180 5.63 -5.83 -16.54
C VAL A 180 4.83 -6.85 -17.36
N GLY A 181 3.50 -6.74 -17.39
CA GLY A 181 2.65 -7.56 -18.26
C GLY A 181 2.97 -7.38 -19.74
N VAL A 182 3.10 -6.13 -20.21
CA VAL A 182 3.48 -5.77 -21.58
C VAL A 182 4.83 -6.38 -21.97
N LEU A 183 5.82 -6.35 -21.06
CA LEU A 183 7.14 -6.98 -21.28
C LEU A 183 7.08 -8.50 -21.26
N TYR A 184 6.28 -9.08 -20.37
CA TYR A 184 6.11 -10.53 -20.26
C TYR A 184 5.39 -11.10 -21.48
N ASP A 185 4.39 -10.41 -22.02
CA ASP A 185 3.67 -10.85 -23.21
C ASP A 185 4.55 -10.83 -24.46
N ARG A 186 5.58 -9.96 -24.50
CA ARG A 186 6.51 -9.83 -25.63
C ARG A 186 7.76 -10.72 -25.53
N VAL A 187 8.30 -10.96 -24.32
CA VAL A 187 9.58 -11.67 -24.10
C VAL A 187 9.40 -12.98 -23.34
N HIS A 188 8.24 -13.22 -22.73
CA HIS A 188 7.91 -14.42 -21.93
C HIS A 188 8.89 -14.70 -20.78
N SER A 189 9.54 -13.65 -20.26
CA SER A 189 10.38 -13.71 -19.07
C SER A 189 9.96 -12.65 -18.06
N ARG A 190 10.25 -12.91 -16.80
CA ARG A 190 10.05 -11.96 -15.67
C ARG A 190 11.37 -11.58 -15.00
N GLN A 191 12.44 -12.27 -15.38
CA GLN A 191 13.76 -12.09 -14.81
C GLN A 191 14.36 -10.79 -15.34
N ILE A 192 14.89 -9.97 -14.45
CA ILE A 192 15.48 -8.66 -14.79
C ILE A 192 16.65 -8.83 -15.77
N GLU A 193 17.43 -9.91 -15.63
CA GLU A 193 18.56 -10.24 -16.50
C GLU A 193 18.19 -10.63 -17.94
N ALA A 194 16.91 -10.94 -18.21
CA ALA A 194 16.45 -11.27 -19.56
C ALA A 194 16.29 -10.02 -20.45
N TYR A 195 16.40 -8.83 -19.85
CA TYR A 195 16.21 -7.55 -20.51
C TYR A 195 17.49 -6.69 -20.46
N GLY A 196 17.51 -5.64 -21.27
CA GLY A 196 18.55 -4.61 -21.28
C GLY A 196 18.43 -3.75 -22.53
N GLY A 197 18.42 -2.43 -22.36
CA GLY A 197 18.29 -1.49 -23.47
C GLY A 197 16.90 -1.40 -24.12
N VAL A 198 15.81 -1.76 -23.40
CA VAL A 198 14.42 -1.67 -23.93
C VAL A 198 14.05 -0.26 -24.41
N ALA A 199 14.64 0.79 -23.85
CA ALA A 199 14.38 2.17 -24.29
C ALA A 199 14.80 2.42 -25.76
N ASN A 200 15.72 1.64 -26.31
CA ASN A 200 16.16 1.76 -27.70
C ASN A 200 15.13 1.20 -28.70
N THR A 201 14.29 0.24 -28.27
CA THR A 201 13.28 -0.40 -29.13
C THR A 201 11.85 0.01 -28.81
N MET A 202 11.57 0.38 -27.55
CA MET A 202 10.27 0.86 -27.09
C MET A 202 10.40 2.19 -26.32
N PRO A 203 10.83 3.29 -26.97
CA PRO A 203 11.10 4.57 -26.29
C PRO A 203 9.86 5.18 -25.61
N MET A 204 8.67 5.08 -26.21
CA MET A 204 7.44 5.62 -25.60
C MET A 204 7.02 4.81 -24.38
N PHE A 205 7.11 3.47 -24.48
CA PHE A 205 6.91 2.61 -23.32
C PHE A 205 7.90 2.91 -22.19
N ALA A 206 9.19 3.05 -22.51
CA ALA A 206 10.22 3.35 -21.53
C ALA A 206 9.95 4.69 -20.81
N ALA A 207 9.47 5.71 -21.53
CA ALA A 207 9.08 6.98 -20.92
C ALA A 207 7.97 6.82 -19.87
N PHE A 208 6.92 6.04 -20.16
CA PHE A 208 5.88 5.72 -19.18
C PHE A 208 6.43 4.94 -17.99
N VAL A 209 7.25 3.92 -18.23
CA VAL A 209 7.82 3.12 -17.13
C VAL A 209 8.68 3.98 -16.22
N VAL A 210 9.52 4.84 -16.78
CA VAL A 210 10.35 5.76 -15.99
C VAL A 210 9.47 6.71 -15.18
N LEU A 211 8.39 7.25 -15.75
CA LEU A 211 7.44 8.09 -15.01
C LEU A 211 6.84 7.34 -13.81
N PHE A 212 6.34 6.11 -14.00
CA PHE A 212 5.75 5.33 -12.91
C PHE A 212 6.78 4.85 -11.90
N ALA A 213 7.99 4.55 -12.34
CA ALA A 213 9.12 4.21 -11.48
C ALA A 213 9.54 5.39 -10.61
N MET A 214 9.59 6.60 -11.18
CA MET A 214 9.84 7.83 -10.43
C MET A 214 8.71 8.11 -9.42
N ALA A 215 7.46 7.88 -9.83
CA ALA A 215 6.33 8.01 -8.92
C ALA A 215 6.40 7.02 -7.75
N ASN A 216 6.78 5.77 -8.03
CA ASN A 216 7.01 4.74 -7.01
C ASN A 216 8.21 5.06 -6.11
N SER A 217 9.15 5.90 -6.57
CA SER A 217 10.31 6.34 -5.80
C SER A 217 10.03 7.62 -4.98
N GLY A 218 8.79 8.11 -4.97
CA GLY A 218 8.42 9.32 -4.24
C GLY A 218 8.98 10.61 -4.86
N LEU A 219 9.11 10.69 -6.20
CA LEU A 219 9.58 11.91 -6.86
C LEU A 219 8.57 13.07 -6.66
N PRO A 220 9.02 14.26 -6.21
CA PRO A 220 8.17 15.44 -6.15
C PRO A 220 7.46 15.75 -7.48
N GLY A 221 6.19 16.14 -7.41
CA GLY A 221 5.33 16.33 -8.58
C GLY A 221 4.58 15.08 -9.03
N THR A 222 4.79 13.94 -8.35
CA THR A 222 4.00 12.72 -8.53
C THR A 222 3.17 12.41 -7.29
N SER A 223 2.09 11.64 -7.46
CA SER A 223 1.17 11.32 -6.37
C SER A 223 1.82 10.54 -5.21
N GLY A 224 2.86 9.74 -5.48
CA GLY A 224 3.54 8.93 -4.46
C GLY A 224 4.25 9.79 -3.42
N PHE A 225 4.85 10.90 -3.87
CA PHE A 225 5.48 11.88 -2.97
C PHE A 225 4.47 12.49 -2.00
N VAL A 226 3.29 12.89 -2.48
CA VAL A 226 2.30 13.59 -1.66
C VAL A 226 1.89 12.75 -0.45
N GLY A 227 1.49 11.49 -0.69
CA GLY A 227 1.05 10.60 0.38
C GLY A 227 2.14 10.28 1.40
N GLU A 228 3.32 9.86 0.93
CA GLU A 228 4.43 9.49 1.82
C GLU A 228 4.97 10.67 2.59
N PHE A 229 5.12 11.83 1.94
CA PHE A 229 5.65 13.01 2.59
C PHE A 229 4.70 13.55 3.66
N MET A 230 3.38 13.52 3.41
CA MET A 230 2.37 13.84 4.44
C MET A 230 2.49 12.89 5.64
N VAL A 231 2.65 11.58 5.42
CA VAL A 231 2.86 10.63 6.53
C VAL A 231 4.16 10.90 7.29
N ILE A 232 5.26 11.25 6.60
CA ILE A 232 6.55 11.60 7.26
C ILE A 232 6.39 12.87 8.10
N LEU A 233 5.74 13.90 7.56
CA LEU A 233 5.44 15.13 8.28
C LEU A 233 4.44 14.90 9.44
N GLY A 234 3.54 13.95 9.31
CA GLY A 234 2.70 13.50 10.43
C GLY A 234 3.55 12.81 11.49
N ALA A 235 4.44 11.90 11.08
CA ALA A 235 5.27 11.13 11.98
C ALA A 235 6.24 12.01 12.77
N ILE A 236 6.80 13.06 12.17
CA ILE A 236 7.77 13.96 12.84
C ILE A 236 7.10 14.75 13.98
N GLN A 237 5.80 15.05 13.87
CA GLN A 237 5.02 15.69 14.93
C GLN A 237 4.83 14.78 16.16
N VAL A 238 4.93 13.46 15.98
CA VAL A 238 4.77 12.48 17.05
C VAL A 238 6.13 12.04 17.61
N ASN A 239 7.06 11.64 16.73
CA ASN A 239 8.39 11.20 17.14
C ASN A 239 9.38 11.32 15.96
N PHE A 240 10.50 12.01 16.19
CA PHE A 240 11.57 12.15 15.21
C PHE A 240 12.07 10.81 14.65
N TRP A 241 12.21 9.78 15.48
CA TRP A 241 12.72 8.47 15.05
C TRP A 241 11.75 7.73 14.13
N TYR A 242 10.44 7.94 14.29
CA TYR A 242 9.45 7.36 13.36
C TYR A 242 9.59 7.99 11.98
N ALA A 243 9.72 9.32 11.91
CA ALA A 243 9.94 10.03 10.66
C ALA A 243 11.30 9.69 10.02
N PHE A 244 12.35 9.61 10.83
CA PHE A 244 13.69 9.23 10.38
C PHE A 244 13.69 7.83 9.75
N LEU A 245 13.09 6.84 10.42
CA LEU A 245 13.00 5.49 9.89
C LEU A 245 12.09 5.40 8.66
N ALA A 246 10.95 6.09 8.66
CA ALA A 246 10.06 6.17 7.49
C ALA A 246 10.78 6.78 6.27
N SER A 247 11.60 7.80 6.48
CA SER A 247 12.33 8.49 5.40
C SER A 247 13.32 7.59 4.65
N PHE A 248 13.75 6.47 5.23
CA PHE A 248 14.59 5.50 4.50
C PHE A 248 13.89 4.91 3.27
N THR A 249 12.56 4.89 3.19
CA THR A 249 11.89 4.45 1.97
C THR A 249 12.14 5.38 0.80
N LEU A 250 12.38 6.67 0.99
CA LEU A 250 12.78 7.55 -0.12
C LEU A 250 14.14 7.14 -0.69
N ILE A 251 15.02 6.57 0.14
CA ILE A 251 16.34 6.08 -0.26
C ILE A 251 16.23 4.69 -0.87
N PHE A 252 15.67 3.71 -0.13
CA PHE A 252 15.59 2.33 -0.58
C PHE A 252 14.58 2.15 -1.71
N GLY A 253 13.48 2.90 -1.67
CA GLY A 253 12.45 3.01 -2.71
C GLY A 253 13.04 3.37 -4.06
N ALA A 254 13.79 4.47 -4.10
CA ALA A 254 14.55 4.88 -5.26
C ALA A 254 15.61 3.82 -5.62
N ALA A 255 16.33 3.26 -4.65
CA ALA A 255 17.38 2.29 -4.91
C ALA A 255 16.86 1.06 -5.66
N TYR A 256 15.83 0.35 -5.17
CA TYR A 256 15.33 -0.85 -5.84
C TYR A 256 14.63 -0.53 -7.17
N THR A 257 13.93 0.60 -7.23
CA THR A 257 13.15 0.98 -8.42
C THR A 257 14.07 1.40 -9.56
N LEU A 258 15.02 2.30 -9.28
CA LEU A 258 15.99 2.76 -10.28
C LEU A 258 16.99 1.67 -10.65
N TRP A 259 17.33 0.76 -9.73
CA TRP A 259 18.15 -0.40 -10.02
C TRP A 259 17.50 -1.32 -11.07
N MET A 260 16.19 -1.56 -10.94
CA MET A 260 15.39 -2.30 -11.94
C MET A 260 15.33 -1.53 -13.26
N VAL A 261 14.97 -0.24 -13.22
CA VAL A 261 14.84 0.60 -14.42
C VAL A 261 16.14 0.63 -15.22
N LYS A 262 17.29 0.84 -14.56
CA LYS A 262 18.59 0.85 -15.20
C LYS A 262 18.85 -0.45 -15.98
N ARG A 263 18.59 -1.61 -15.36
CA ARG A 263 18.93 -2.93 -15.93
C ARG A 263 17.99 -3.35 -17.04
N VAL A 264 16.70 -3.05 -16.90
CA VAL A 264 15.70 -3.46 -17.89
C VAL A 264 15.67 -2.50 -19.09
N PHE A 265 15.74 -1.19 -18.84
CA PHE A 265 15.41 -0.18 -19.86
C PHE A 265 16.62 0.51 -20.49
N TYR A 266 17.68 0.73 -19.74
CA TYR A 266 18.85 1.48 -20.22
C TYR A 266 20.02 0.56 -20.57
N GLY A 267 20.99 1.11 -21.29
CA GLY A 267 22.14 0.37 -21.83
C GLY A 267 21.96 -0.04 -23.29
N GLU A 268 22.86 -0.88 -23.77
CA GLU A 268 22.80 -1.47 -25.10
C GLU A 268 21.70 -2.55 -25.17
N VAL A 269 21.21 -2.83 -26.37
CA VAL A 269 20.22 -3.89 -26.60
C VAL A 269 20.85 -5.24 -26.28
N ALA A 270 20.37 -5.91 -25.23
CA ALA A 270 21.05 -7.06 -24.65
C ALA A 270 20.92 -8.36 -25.47
N ASN A 271 19.84 -8.53 -26.24
CA ASN A 271 19.57 -9.75 -27.00
C ASN A 271 18.56 -9.52 -28.14
N GLU A 272 18.41 -10.52 -29.02
CA GLU A 272 17.51 -10.48 -30.17
C GLU A 272 16.03 -10.30 -29.79
N ASN A 273 15.60 -10.87 -28.65
CA ASN A 273 14.23 -10.71 -28.17
C ASN A 273 13.93 -9.24 -27.83
N VAL A 274 14.88 -8.53 -27.20
CA VAL A 274 14.75 -7.09 -26.93
C VAL A 274 14.83 -6.27 -28.22
N ALA A 275 15.70 -6.67 -29.17
CA ALA A 275 15.84 -6.02 -30.47
C ALA A 275 14.56 -6.08 -31.31
N ALA A 276 13.81 -7.18 -31.21
CA ALA A 276 12.56 -7.42 -31.94
C ALA A 276 11.33 -6.76 -31.31
N LEU A 277 11.46 -6.11 -30.15
CA LEU A 277 10.35 -5.48 -29.47
C LEU A 277 9.74 -4.37 -30.32
N LYS A 278 8.41 -4.30 -30.30
CA LYS A 278 7.63 -3.21 -30.86
C LYS A 278 7.07 -2.38 -29.72
N ASP A 279 7.13 -1.07 -29.90
CA ASP A 279 6.59 -0.09 -28.96
C ASP A 279 5.07 -0.25 -28.75
N LEU A 280 4.50 0.61 -27.92
CA LEU A 280 3.10 0.52 -27.50
C LEU A 280 2.12 0.55 -28.68
N ASN A 281 1.13 -0.33 -28.61
CA ASN A 281 -0.07 -0.16 -29.43
C ASN A 281 -0.99 0.92 -28.83
N LYS A 282 -2.00 1.34 -29.61
CA LYS A 282 -2.94 2.41 -29.21
C LYS A 282 -3.66 2.12 -27.89
N ARG A 283 -3.99 0.85 -27.62
CA ARG A 283 -4.68 0.44 -26.38
C ARG A 283 -3.76 0.56 -25.17
N GLU A 284 -2.54 0.02 -25.28
CA GLU A 284 -1.53 0.13 -24.21
C GLU A 284 -1.19 1.58 -23.92
N PHE A 285 -0.99 2.40 -24.96
CA PHE A 285 -0.74 3.83 -24.83
C PHE A 285 -1.87 4.54 -24.08
N LEU A 286 -3.12 4.32 -24.48
CA LEU A 286 -4.27 4.97 -23.83
C LEU A 286 -4.36 4.63 -22.34
N ILE A 287 -4.19 3.35 -21.98
CA ILE A 287 -4.28 2.90 -20.58
C ILE A 287 -3.16 3.52 -19.74
N LEU A 288 -1.92 3.49 -20.23
CA LEU A 288 -0.79 4.09 -19.51
C LEU A 288 -0.89 5.62 -19.45
N ALA A 289 -1.38 6.27 -20.51
CA ALA A 289 -1.60 7.71 -20.52
C ALA A 289 -2.63 8.15 -19.46
N ILE A 290 -3.75 7.43 -19.32
CA ILE A 290 -4.75 7.72 -18.29
C ILE A 290 -4.14 7.59 -16.89
N LEU A 291 -3.39 6.52 -16.62
CA LEU A 291 -2.73 6.33 -15.32
C LEU A 291 -1.67 7.40 -15.05
N ALA A 292 -0.89 7.80 -16.06
CA ALA A 292 0.08 8.86 -15.95
C ALA A 292 -0.58 10.21 -15.61
N ILE A 293 -1.69 10.53 -16.27
CA ILE A 293 -2.48 11.74 -15.98
C ILE A 293 -2.97 11.71 -14.53
N LEU A 294 -3.50 10.58 -14.03
CA LEU A 294 -3.97 10.47 -12.64
C LEU A 294 -2.82 10.63 -11.63
N VAL A 295 -1.67 10.01 -11.89
CA VAL A 295 -0.48 10.11 -11.04
C VAL A 295 0.04 11.55 -10.98
N LEU A 296 0.07 12.25 -12.11
CA LEU A 296 0.52 13.64 -12.18
C LEU A 296 -0.53 14.61 -11.61
N ALA A 297 -1.82 14.40 -11.88
CA ALA A 297 -2.89 15.26 -11.40
C ALA A 297 -2.90 15.31 -9.86
N VAL A 298 -2.85 14.15 -9.19
CA VAL A 298 -2.76 14.09 -7.73
C VAL A 298 -1.41 14.60 -7.22
N GLY A 299 -0.32 14.42 -7.98
CA GLY A 299 1.00 14.92 -7.61
C GLY A 299 1.15 16.45 -7.64
N ILE A 300 0.50 17.09 -8.62
CA ILE A 300 0.58 18.55 -8.85
C ILE A 300 -0.51 19.28 -8.05
N TYR A 301 -1.71 18.71 -8.01
CA TYR A 301 -2.87 19.32 -7.35
C TYR A 301 -3.63 18.28 -6.52
N PRO A 302 -3.14 17.94 -5.31
CA PRO A 302 -3.78 16.95 -4.44
C PRO A 302 -5.06 17.46 -3.76
N GLU A 303 -5.29 18.78 -3.77
CA GLU A 303 -6.39 19.44 -3.04
C GLU A 303 -7.79 18.83 -3.28
N PRO A 304 -8.18 18.47 -4.51
CA PRO A 304 -9.50 17.86 -4.75
C PRO A 304 -9.68 16.54 -4.02
N LEU A 305 -8.61 15.77 -3.84
CA LEU A 305 -8.65 14.49 -3.14
C LEU A 305 -8.67 14.69 -1.62
N THR A 306 -7.83 15.58 -1.13
CA THR A 306 -7.76 15.91 0.30
C THR A 306 -9.05 16.58 0.78
N ASN A 307 -9.63 17.50 0.02
CA ASN A 307 -10.89 18.17 0.37
C ASN A 307 -12.06 17.20 0.57
N VAL A 308 -12.14 16.13 -0.22
CA VAL A 308 -13.19 15.10 -0.08
C VAL A 308 -13.00 14.26 1.19
N THR A 309 -11.76 14.06 1.62
CA THR A 309 -11.42 13.16 2.74
C THR A 309 -11.32 13.89 4.08
N ASN A 310 -10.94 15.18 4.07
CA ASN A 310 -10.69 16.00 5.26
C ASN A 310 -11.79 15.96 6.31
N ALA A 311 -13.06 16.17 5.92
CA ALA A 311 -14.18 16.15 6.86
C ALA A 311 -14.33 14.78 7.55
N THR A 312 -14.17 13.70 6.79
CA THR A 312 -14.29 12.33 7.31
C THR A 312 -13.10 11.92 8.17
N VAL A 313 -11.89 12.36 7.83
CA VAL A 313 -10.68 12.14 8.65
C VAL A 313 -10.82 12.85 10.00
N ASN A 314 -11.25 14.10 10.02
CA ASN A 314 -11.45 14.85 11.26
C ASN A 314 -12.52 14.23 12.15
N GLN A 315 -13.64 13.79 11.55
CA GLN A 315 -14.69 13.09 12.28
C GLN A 315 -14.20 11.74 12.84
N LEU A 316 -13.40 11.01 12.07
CA LEU A 316 -12.79 9.75 12.52
C LEU A 316 -11.85 9.99 13.69
N LEU A 317 -10.93 10.96 13.60
CA LEU A 317 -10.03 11.30 14.71
C LEU A 317 -10.78 11.73 15.97
N THR A 318 -11.86 12.51 15.81
CA THR A 318 -12.74 12.88 16.92
C THR A 318 -13.34 11.62 17.53
N HIS A 319 -13.94 10.74 16.73
CA HIS A 319 -14.49 9.46 17.20
C HIS A 319 -13.45 8.60 17.93
N LEU A 320 -12.21 8.52 17.42
CA LEU A 320 -11.12 7.77 18.05
C LEU A 320 -10.63 8.39 19.36
N SER A 321 -10.94 9.67 19.64
CA SER A 321 -10.62 10.31 20.92
C SER A 321 -11.62 10.00 22.03
N HIS A 322 -12.80 9.49 21.68
CA HIS A 322 -13.82 9.09 22.65
C HIS A 322 -13.57 7.66 23.13
N SER A 323 -13.23 7.54 24.42
CA SER A 323 -13.08 6.25 25.06
C SER A 323 -14.41 5.50 25.16
N LYS A 324 -14.35 4.19 24.98
CA LYS A 324 -15.49 3.26 25.14
C LYS A 324 -15.38 2.43 26.42
N LEU A 325 -14.42 2.76 27.28
CA LEU A 325 -14.29 2.14 28.60
C LEU A 325 -15.52 2.49 29.46
N PRO A 326 -16.12 1.52 30.17
CA PRO A 326 -17.22 1.79 31.09
C PRO A 326 -16.80 2.77 32.18
N ALA A 327 -17.65 3.76 32.49
CA ALA A 327 -17.39 4.69 33.59
C ALA A 327 -17.36 3.94 34.93
N GLY A 328 -16.23 3.98 35.64
CA GLY A 328 -16.08 3.36 36.97
C GLY A 328 -14.87 2.45 37.19
N PHE A 329 -13.88 2.48 36.30
CA PHE A 329 -12.55 1.87 36.48
C PHE A 329 -11.45 2.85 36.10
#